data_AF-A0A3M1JQ42-F1
#
_entry.id   AF-A0A3M1JQ42-F1
#
_cell.length_a   1.000
_cell.length_b   1.000
_cell.length_c   1.000
_cell.angle_alpha   90.00
_cell.angle_beta   90.00
_cell.angle_gamma   90.00
#
_symmetry.space_group_name_H-M   'P 1'
#
loop_
_entity.id
_entity.type
_entity.pdbx_description
1 polymer ?
#
loop_
_entity_poly.entity_id
_entity_poly.type
_entity_poly.pdbx_seq_one_letter_code
_entity_poly.pdbx_strand_id
1 'polypeptide(L)'
;DEVVAIGAAIQGGVLSGDVEDVLLLDVTPLSLGIETLGGVSTTLIERNTTIPTKKSQIFSTAADNQTSVEIHVLQGERQMAADNKTIGRFHLDGIPPAPRGIPQIEVTFDIDANGILNVSAKDKATGKEQSIRIEASSGLSEAEIEKMVNDAKKHEAEDKEKRELIELHNTAETLIYQTEKNLDEFKDKITEEDRKALTDAVENLKKVNAGSNKTDIKNGIDQLNNKWNAIASKLYQTQGGPANGGAAGSTQSETKSKSKSSSSKEDAEIEDADFEVVN
;
A
#
# COMPACT_ATOMS: atom_id res chain seq x y z
N ASP A 1 -38.12 7.42 -23.62
CA ASP A 1 -38.22 8.69 -22.86
C ASP A 1 -38.81 8.54 -21.47
N GLU A 2 -39.77 7.64 -21.24
CA GLU A 2 -40.43 7.53 -19.92
C GLU A 2 -39.75 6.57 -18.93
N VAL A 3 -38.84 5.70 -19.40
CA VAL A 3 -38.21 4.65 -18.57
C VAL A 3 -37.44 5.20 -17.36
N VAL A 4 -36.77 6.35 -17.50
CA VAL A 4 -36.05 6.99 -16.39
C VAL A 4 -37.04 7.56 -15.36
N ALA A 5 -38.13 8.17 -15.81
CA ALA A 5 -39.17 8.71 -14.94
C ALA A 5 -39.90 7.60 -14.16
N ILE A 6 -40.19 6.47 -14.81
CA ILE A 6 -40.78 5.29 -14.17
C ILE A 6 -39.83 4.72 -13.11
N GLY A 7 -38.54 4.57 -13.44
CA GLY A 7 -37.52 4.12 -12.49
C GLY A 7 -37.41 5.02 -11.26
N ALA A 8 -37.42 6.34 -11.45
CA ALA A 8 -37.40 7.31 -10.35
C ALA A 8 -38.66 7.21 -9.47
N ALA A 9 -39.84 6.97 -10.05
CA ALA A 9 -41.08 6.79 -9.29
C ALA A 9 -41.05 5.50 -8.44
N ILE A 10 -40.52 4.40 -8.99
CA ILE A 10 -40.31 3.14 -8.25
C ILE A 10 -39.34 3.37 -7.09
N GLN A 11 -38.22 4.08 -7.32
CA GLN A 11 -37.26 4.42 -6.26
C GLN A 11 -37.90 5.26 -5.15
N GLY A 12 -38.79 6.20 -5.50
CA GLY A 12 -39.59 6.95 -4.53
C GLY A 12 -40.48 6.04 -3.67
N GLY A 13 -41.15 5.07 -4.30
CA GLY A 13 -41.98 4.08 -3.62
C GLY A 13 -41.19 3.13 -2.69
N VAL A 14 -39.96 2.78 -3.05
CA VAL A 14 -39.06 2.00 -2.18
C VAL A 14 -38.62 2.84 -0.97
N LEU A 15 -38.29 4.11 -1.17
CA LEU A 15 -37.87 5.01 -0.08
C LEU A 15 -39.03 5.33 0.90
N SER A 16 -40.28 5.36 0.45
CA SER A 16 -41.46 5.53 1.31
C SER A 16 -41.91 4.24 2.00
N GLY A 17 -41.40 3.07 1.57
CA GLY A 17 -41.83 1.76 2.05
C GLY A 17 -43.12 1.23 1.40
N ASP A 18 -43.58 1.85 0.31
CA ASP A 18 -44.77 1.41 -0.44
C ASP A 18 -44.46 0.23 -1.40
N VAL A 19 -43.19 0.02 -1.70
CA VAL A 19 -42.68 -1.09 -2.53
C VAL A 19 -41.75 -1.95 -1.68
N GLU A 20 -42.23 -3.14 -1.32
CA GLU A 20 -41.46 -4.16 -0.60
C GLU A 20 -40.68 -5.06 -1.59
N ASP A 21 -39.63 -5.74 -1.11
CA ASP A 21 -38.82 -6.72 -1.87
C ASP A 21 -38.01 -6.20 -3.08
N VAL A 22 -37.72 -4.90 -3.16
CA VAL A 22 -36.81 -4.33 -4.17
C VAL A 22 -35.61 -3.69 -3.48
N LEU A 23 -34.40 -4.18 -3.80
CA LEU A 23 -33.14 -3.64 -3.29
C LEU A 23 -32.28 -3.15 -4.45
N LEU A 24 -32.07 -1.82 -4.52
CA LEU A 24 -31.22 -1.19 -5.51
C LEU A 24 -29.78 -1.09 -4.98
N LEU A 25 -28.83 -1.62 -5.74
CA LEU A 25 -27.40 -1.47 -5.47
C LEU A 25 -26.78 -0.67 -6.61
N ASP A 26 -26.36 0.54 -6.30
CA ASP A 26 -25.60 1.36 -7.24
C ASP A 26 -24.09 1.11 -7.07
N VAL A 27 -23.29 1.49 -8.06
CA VAL A 27 -21.84 1.22 -8.10
C VAL A 27 -21.04 2.42 -8.57
N THR A 28 -19.77 2.48 -8.16
CA THR A 28 -18.82 3.49 -8.66
C THR A 28 -18.45 3.24 -10.13
N PRO A 29 -18.50 4.24 -11.03
CA PRO A 29 -18.24 4.02 -12.46
C PRO A 29 -16.75 3.86 -12.79
N LEU A 30 -15.87 4.45 -11.99
CA LEU A 30 -14.42 4.45 -12.13
C LEU A 30 -13.76 4.33 -10.75
N SER A 31 -12.54 3.83 -10.74
CA SER A 31 -11.69 3.73 -9.57
C SER A 31 -11.37 5.12 -9.02
N LEU A 32 -11.34 5.22 -7.70
CA LEU A 32 -11.06 6.44 -6.95
C LEU A 32 -9.82 6.24 -6.10
N GLY A 33 -8.92 7.21 -6.13
CA GLY A 33 -7.63 7.10 -5.49
C GLY A 33 -6.99 8.44 -5.19
N ILE A 34 -5.75 8.38 -4.73
CA ILE A 34 -4.90 9.56 -4.51
C ILE A 34 -3.58 9.46 -5.24
N GLU A 35 -2.99 10.61 -5.55
CA GLU A 35 -1.59 10.68 -5.98
C GLU A 35 -0.65 10.37 -4.81
N THR A 36 0.32 9.48 -5.03
CA THR A 36 1.41 9.19 -4.11
C THR A 36 2.77 9.53 -4.73
N LEU A 37 3.85 9.39 -3.94
CA LEU A 37 5.20 9.75 -4.34
C LEU A 37 5.59 9.14 -5.70
N GLY A 38 6.07 10.01 -6.59
CA GLY A 38 6.45 9.65 -7.96
C GLY A 38 5.30 9.74 -8.96
N GLY A 39 4.17 10.34 -8.60
CA GLY A 39 3.04 10.57 -9.50
C GLY A 39 2.24 9.32 -9.81
N VAL A 40 2.22 8.36 -8.88
CA VAL A 40 1.47 7.10 -9.02
C VAL A 40 0.05 7.31 -8.49
N SER A 41 -0.94 6.83 -9.22
CA SER A 41 -2.33 6.76 -8.76
C SER A 41 -2.49 5.53 -7.87
N THR A 42 -2.75 5.75 -6.58
CA THR A 42 -3.03 4.69 -5.62
C THR A 42 -4.53 4.61 -5.40
N THR A 43 -5.14 3.55 -5.91
CA THR A 43 -6.59 3.29 -5.79
C THR A 43 -6.96 2.90 -4.36
N LEU A 44 -8.01 3.52 -3.81
CA LEU A 44 -8.62 3.17 -2.53
C LEU A 44 -9.97 2.48 -2.71
N ILE A 45 -10.75 2.89 -3.70
CA ILE A 45 -12.04 2.28 -4.07
C ILE A 45 -11.96 1.89 -5.54
N GLU A 46 -12.10 0.61 -5.84
CA GLU A 46 -12.08 0.10 -7.21
C GLU A 46 -13.38 0.44 -7.93
N ARG A 47 -13.31 0.58 -9.26
CA ARG A 47 -14.49 0.67 -10.10
C ARG A 47 -15.46 -0.49 -9.85
N ASN A 48 -16.74 -0.23 -10.08
CA ASN A 48 -17.85 -1.14 -9.84
C ASN A 48 -18.00 -1.56 -8.36
N THR A 49 -17.36 -0.87 -7.42
CA THR A 49 -17.63 -1.06 -5.99
C THR A 49 -19.02 -0.54 -5.67
N THR A 50 -19.84 -1.36 -5.02
CA THR A 50 -21.19 -1.01 -4.55
C THR A 50 -21.16 0.15 -3.56
N ILE A 51 -22.11 1.09 -3.70
CA ILE A 51 -22.29 2.23 -2.80
C ILE A 51 -23.57 2.06 -1.95
N PRO A 52 -23.61 2.56 -0.71
CA PRO A 52 -22.57 3.31 -0.01
C PRO A 52 -21.35 2.46 0.39
N THR A 53 -20.16 3.07 0.42
CA THR A 53 -18.91 2.37 0.79
C THR A 53 -17.91 3.32 1.45
N LYS A 54 -17.08 2.77 2.32
CA LYS A 54 -16.05 3.51 3.04
C LYS A 54 -14.73 2.74 3.07
N LYS A 55 -13.64 3.41 2.72
CA LYS A 55 -12.28 2.87 2.75
C LYS A 55 -11.33 3.87 3.38
N SER A 56 -10.44 3.37 4.23
CA SER A 56 -9.39 4.16 4.86
C SER A 56 -8.03 3.50 4.64
N GLN A 57 -7.02 4.31 4.36
CA GLN A 57 -5.64 3.84 4.22
C GLN A 57 -4.68 4.85 4.85
N ILE A 58 -3.63 4.34 5.48
CA ILE A 58 -2.61 5.16 6.13
C ILE A 58 -1.48 5.41 5.13
N PHE A 59 -1.14 6.68 4.98
CA PHE A 59 0.00 7.20 4.22
C PHE A 59 0.95 7.94 5.16
N SER A 60 2.10 8.35 4.65
CA SER A 60 3.09 9.11 5.41
C SER A 60 3.73 10.21 4.56
N THR A 61 4.52 11.07 5.19
CA THR A 61 5.24 12.15 4.52
C THR A 61 6.39 11.62 3.67
N ALA A 62 6.63 12.29 2.55
CA ALA A 62 7.71 11.94 1.61
C ALA A 62 9.04 12.62 1.98
N ALA A 63 9.00 13.70 2.77
CA ALA A 63 10.17 14.48 3.16
C ALA A 63 10.27 14.69 4.68
N ASP A 64 11.50 14.91 5.15
CA ASP A 64 11.80 15.22 6.54
C ASP A 64 11.26 16.59 6.93
N ASN A 65 10.70 16.68 8.14
CA ASN A 65 10.12 17.91 8.67
C ASN A 65 9.00 18.50 7.80
N GLN A 66 8.36 17.67 6.97
CA GLN A 66 7.22 18.05 6.17
C GLN A 66 6.03 18.38 7.07
N THR A 67 5.61 19.65 7.08
CA THR A 67 4.54 20.16 7.95
C THR A 67 3.17 20.23 7.27
N SER A 68 3.10 19.92 5.98
CA SER A 68 1.87 19.89 5.18
C SER A 68 1.92 18.77 4.15
N VAL A 69 0.80 18.10 3.93
CA VAL A 69 0.63 17.10 2.86
C VAL A 69 -0.51 17.53 1.93
N GLU A 70 -0.27 17.46 0.63
CA GLU A 70 -1.32 17.64 -0.38
C GLU A 70 -2.01 16.29 -0.62
N ILE A 71 -3.33 16.28 -0.51
CA ILE A 71 -4.18 15.15 -0.88
C ILE A 71 -4.81 15.47 -2.22
N HIS A 72 -4.25 14.86 -3.27
CA HIS A 72 -4.75 14.99 -4.63
C HIS A 72 -5.61 13.79 -4.98
N VAL A 73 -6.91 14.02 -5.10
CA VAL A 73 -7.94 13.02 -5.34
C VAL A 73 -8.15 12.84 -6.85
N LEU A 74 -8.10 11.58 -7.28
CA LEU A 74 -8.12 11.17 -8.67
C LEU A 74 -9.26 10.19 -8.94
N GLN A 75 -9.77 10.23 -10.18
CA GLN A 75 -10.72 9.27 -10.73
C GLN A 75 -10.22 8.73 -12.07
N GLY A 76 -10.14 7.40 -12.19
CA GLY A 76 -9.73 6.72 -13.43
C GLY A 76 -8.97 5.41 -13.19
N GLU A 77 -8.63 4.72 -14.29
CA GLU A 77 -8.05 3.37 -14.26
C GLU A 77 -6.57 3.31 -14.62
N ARG A 78 -5.93 4.45 -14.92
CA ARG A 78 -4.52 4.51 -15.30
C ARG A 78 -3.64 4.43 -14.06
N GLN A 79 -2.43 3.88 -14.17
CA GLN A 79 -1.56 3.74 -12.99
C GLN A 79 -0.85 5.04 -12.61
N MET A 80 -0.76 5.99 -13.55
CA MET A 80 -0.12 7.29 -13.34
C MET A 80 -1.16 8.37 -13.04
N ALA A 81 -0.86 9.25 -12.09
CA ALA A 81 -1.77 10.31 -11.64
C ALA A 81 -2.12 11.30 -12.76
N ALA A 82 -1.12 11.68 -13.57
CA ALA A 82 -1.29 12.64 -14.67
C ALA A 82 -2.23 12.14 -15.78
N ASP A 83 -2.44 10.83 -15.87
CA ASP A 83 -3.29 10.18 -16.86
C ASP A 83 -4.73 9.95 -16.35
N ASN A 84 -5.02 10.31 -15.09
CA ASN A 84 -6.35 10.22 -14.49
C ASN A 84 -6.98 11.61 -14.33
N LYS A 85 -8.29 11.64 -14.06
CA LYS A 85 -9.01 12.88 -13.84
C LYS A 85 -8.82 13.36 -12.40
N THR A 86 -8.33 14.58 -12.23
CA THR A 86 -8.39 15.28 -10.94
C THR A 86 -9.83 15.62 -10.60
N ILE A 87 -10.28 15.18 -9.41
CA ILE A 87 -11.63 15.52 -8.90
C ILE A 87 -11.58 16.42 -7.68
N GLY A 88 -10.43 16.51 -7.00
CA GLY A 88 -10.26 17.43 -5.86
C GLY A 88 -8.82 17.49 -5.37
N ARG A 89 -8.47 18.59 -4.72
CA ARG A 89 -7.18 18.78 -4.03
C ARG A 89 -7.40 19.55 -2.76
N PHE A 90 -6.74 19.15 -1.69
CA PHE A 90 -6.72 19.88 -0.44
C PHE A 90 -5.44 19.59 0.32
N HIS A 91 -5.11 20.46 1.26
CA HIS A 91 -3.90 20.32 2.08
C HIS A 91 -4.29 19.99 3.51
N LEU A 92 -3.57 19.06 4.13
CA LEU A 92 -3.61 18.85 5.56
C LEU A 92 -2.37 19.52 6.16
N ASP A 93 -2.59 20.70 6.74
CA ASP A 93 -1.53 21.52 7.31
C ASP A 93 -1.30 21.26 8.81
N GLY A 94 -0.09 21.61 9.25
CA GLY A 94 0.28 21.65 10.65
C GLY A 94 0.60 20.27 11.24
N ILE A 95 1.16 19.40 10.41
CA ILE A 95 1.82 18.17 10.82
C ILE A 95 3.10 18.55 11.61
N PRO A 96 3.34 17.97 12.80
CA PRO A 96 4.55 18.23 13.55
C PRO A 96 5.80 17.81 12.75
N PRO A 97 6.89 18.60 12.79
CA PRO A 97 8.14 18.22 12.15
C PRO A 97 8.62 16.85 12.65
N ALA A 98 8.68 15.89 11.74
CA ALA A 98 9.15 14.54 12.00
C ALA A 98 9.94 14.01 10.79
N PRO A 99 10.84 13.03 10.99
CA PRO A 99 11.44 12.29 9.89
C PRO A 99 10.38 11.73 8.93
N ARG A 100 10.70 11.65 7.63
CA ARG A 100 9.81 11.04 6.63
C ARG A 100 9.39 9.63 7.04
N GLY A 101 8.20 9.20 6.62
CA GLY A 101 7.70 7.87 6.93
C GLY A 101 7.16 7.68 8.36
N ILE A 102 7.34 8.66 9.26
CA ILE A 102 6.85 8.59 10.64
C ILE A 102 5.42 9.14 10.81
N PRO A 103 5.06 10.31 10.25
CA PRO A 103 3.69 10.81 10.34
C PRO A 103 2.68 9.79 9.78
N GLN A 104 1.59 9.56 10.47
CA GLN A 104 0.55 8.62 10.04
C GLN A 104 -0.67 9.42 9.59
N ILE A 105 -0.81 9.60 8.28
CA ILE A 105 -1.91 10.33 7.66
C ILE A 105 -2.93 9.30 7.19
N GLU A 106 -4.03 9.17 7.93
CA GLU A 106 -5.17 8.34 7.53
C GLU A 106 -6.01 9.11 6.52
N VAL A 107 -6.08 8.60 5.29
CA VAL A 107 -6.96 9.14 4.24
C VAL A 107 -8.17 8.23 4.13
N THR A 108 -9.35 8.81 4.19
CA THR A 108 -10.63 8.12 4.16
C THR A 108 -11.47 8.61 2.98
N PHE A 109 -11.97 7.66 2.20
CA PHE A 109 -12.94 7.88 1.14
C PHE A 109 -14.27 7.30 1.61
N ASP A 110 -15.30 8.14 1.64
CA ASP A 110 -16.64 7.80 2.10
C ASP A 110 -17.65 8.21 1.01
N ILE A 111 -18.27 7.23 0.36
CA ILE A 111 -19.26 7.44 -0.71
C ILE A 111 -20.62 7.12 -0.14
N ASP A 112 -21.52 8.09 -0.16
CA ASP A 112 -22.89 7.92 0.32
C ASP A 112 -23.80 7.25 -0.73
N ALA A 113 -25.06 6.99 -0.35
CA ALA A 113 -26.04 6.37 -1.22
C ALA A 113 -26.45 7.25 -2.42
N ASN A 114 -26.10 8.55 -2.42
CA ASN A 114 -26.32 9.47 -3.54
C ASN A 114 -25.08 9.57 -4.44
N GLY A 115 -24.02 8.80 -4.16
CA GLY A 115 -22.74 8.85 -4.86
C GLY A 115 -21.85 10.03 -4.47
N ILE A 116 -22.21 10.82 -3.45
CA ILE A 116 -21.41 11.97 -3.02
C ILE A 116 -20.19 11.46 -2.26
N LEU A 117 -19.01 11.84 -2.76
CA LEU A 117 -17.73 11.43 -2.21
C LEU A 117 -17.26 12.46 -1.17
N ASN A 118 -17.04 12.00 0.06
CA ASN A 118 -16.34 12.76 1.08
C ASN A 118 -14.94 12.17 1.22
N VAL A 119 -13.93 12.99 0.98
CA VAL A 119 -12.53 12.61 1.22
C VAL A 119 -12.04 13.37 2.43
N SER A 120 -11.59 12.66 3.46
CA SER A 120 -10.94 13.25 4.62
C SER A 120 -9.52 12.73 4.77
N ALA A 121 -8.65 13.55 5.34
CA ALA A 121 -7.32 13.18 5.74
C ALA A 121 -7.09 13.63 7.18
N LYS A 122 -6.61 12.72 8.01
CA LYS A 122 -6.39 12.93 9.43
C LYS A 122 -4.98 12.50 9.83
N ASP A 123 -4.25 13.40 10.47
CA ASP A 123 -3.02 13.02 11.16
C ASP A 123 -3.38 12.32 12.47
N LYS A 124 -2.98 11.05 12.60
CA LYS A 124 -3.29 10.25 13.80
C LYS A 124 -2.55 10.73 15.05
N ALA A 125 -1.45 11.47 14.91
CA ALA A 125 -0.69 11.99 16.05
C ALA A 125 -1.33 13.25 16.64
N THR A 126 -1.70 14.22 15.80
CA THR A 126 -2.29 15.49 16.26
C THR A 126 -3.81 15.50 16.30
N GLY A 127 -4.46 14.57 15.59
CA GLY A 127 -5.91 14.56 15.41
C GLY A 127 -6.41 15.64 14.45
N LYS A 128 -5.51 16.43 13.85
CA LYS A 128 -5.89 17.43 12.83
C LYS A 128 -6.47 16.72 11.63
N GLU A 129 -7.55 17.27 11.10
CA GLU A 129 -8.29 16.73 9.98
C GLU A 129 -8.62 17.84 8.99
N GLN A 130 -8.55 17.51 7.71
CA GLN A 130 -9.11 18.29 6.62
C GLN A 130 -9.90 17.37 5.71
N SER A 131 -10.95 17.91 5.11
CA SER A 131 -11.80 17.15 4.22
C SER A 131 -12.37 18.02 3.12
N ILE A 132 -12.74 17.35 2.03
CA ILE A 132 -13.50 17.95 0.94
C ILE A 132 -14.68 17.06 0.60
N ARG A 133 -15.77 17.72 0.21
CA ARG A 133 -16.95 17.06 -0.34
C ARG A 133 -16.94 17.27 -1.85
N ILE A 134 -16.96 16.17 -2.59
CA ILE A 134 -16.97 16.13 -4.05
C ILE A 134 -18.33 15.59 -4.46
N GLU A 135 -19.15 16.45 -5.05
CA GLU A 135 -20.43 16.02 -5.60
C GLU A 135 -20.19 15.15 -6.84
N ALA A 136 -20.93 14.03 -6.92
CA ALA A 136 -20.73 12.92 -7.86
C ALA A 136 -20.81 13.30 -9.35
N SER A 137 -21.10 14.55 -9.70
CA SER A 137 -21.00 15.02 -11.07
C SER A 137 -19.53 15.17 -11.46
N SER A 138 -18.85 14.05 -11.65
CA SER A 138 -17.58 14.01 -12.38
C SER A 138 -17.71 14.69 -13.75
N GLY A 139 -18.94 14.92 -14.24
CA GLY A 139 -19.22 15.55 -15.52
C GLY A 139 -18.71 14.70 -16.68
N LEU A 140 -18.37 13.43 -16.42
CA LEU A 140 -17.96 12.48 -17.43
C LEU A 140 -19.20 11.86 -18.05
N SER A 141 -19.31 11.98 -19.36
CA SER A 141 -20.25 11.20 -20.16
C SER A 141 -19.87 9.71 -20.16
N GLU A 142 -20.84 8.84 -20.41
CA GLU A 142 -20.58 7.39 -20.59
C GLU A 142 -19.50 7.13 -21.65
N ALA A 143 -19.50 7.91 -22.73
CA ALA A 143 -18.48 7.83 -23.78
C ALA A 143 -17.07 8.16 -23.27
N GLU A 144 -16.93 9.12 -22.35
CA GLU A 144 -15.64 9.43 -21.71
C GLU A 144 -15.21 8.33 -20.75
N ILE A 145 -16.13 7.76 -19.97
CA ILE A 145 -15.85 6.64 -19.07
C ILE A 145 -15.35 5.44 -19.88
N GLU A 146 -16.06 5.06 -20.94
CA GLU A 146 -15.64 3.98 -21.83
C GLU A 146 -14.28 4.24 -22.47
N LYS A 147 -14.04 5.48 -22.91
CA LYS A 147 -12.75 5.89 -23.45
C LYS A 147 -11.63 5.72 -22.42
N MET A 148 -11.82 6.20 -21.18
CA MET A 148 -10.82 6.06 -20.11
C MET A 148 -10.51 4.60 -19.80
N VAL A 149 -11.53 3.75 -19.73
CA VAL A 149 -11.36 2.30 -19.51
C VAL A 149 -10.60 1.65 -20.67
N ASN A 150 -10.93 2.00 -21.91
CA ASN A 150 -10.28 1.44 -23.09
C ASN A 150 -8.84 1.92 -23.23
N ASP A 151 -8.56 3.18 -22.94
CA ASP A 151 -7.22 3.72 -22.97
C ASP A 151 -6.36 3.11 -21.86
N ALA A 152 -6.91 2.86 -20.67
CA ALA A 152 -6.21 2.13 -19.62
C ALA A 152 -5.81 0.71 -20.02
N LYS A 153 -6.68 -0.02 -20.71
CA LYS A 153 -6.35 -1.36 -21.25
C LYS A 153 -5.24 -1.30 -22.30
N LYS A 154 -5.22 -0.28 -23.17
CA LYS A 154 -4.18 -0.13 -24.19
C LYS A 154 -2.82 0.19 -23.59
N HIS A 155 -2.80 0.99 -22.53
CA HIS A 155 -1.57 1.46 -21.88
C HIS A 155 -1.16 0.61 -20.67
N GLU A 156 -1.86 -0.48 -20.36
CA GLU A 156 -1.62 -1.30 -19.16
C GLU A 156 -0.15 -1.74 -19.01
N ALA A 157 0.45 -2.24 -20.09
CA ALA A 157 1.85 -2.67 -20.08
C ALA A 157 2.83 -1.51 -19.86
N GLU A 158 2.61 -0.39 -20.54
CA GLU A 158 3.44 0.82 -20.41
C GLU A 158 3.34 1.43 -19.00
N ASP A 159 2.11 1.54 -18.49
CA ASP A 159 1.81 2.05 -17.16
C ASP A 159 2.45 1.17 -16.08
N LYS A 160 2.34 -0.17 -16.23
CA LYS A 160 2.99 -1.13 -15.34
C LYS A 160 4.50 -0.96 -15.34
N GLU A 161 5.10 -0.78 -16.52
CA GLU A 161 6.54 -0.58 -16.61
C GLU A 161 7.00 0.71 -15.90
N LYS A 162 6.26 1.81 -16.08
CA LYS A 162 6.52 3.09 -15.41
C LYS A 162 6.35 2.99 -13.90
N ARG A 163 5.24 2.38 -13.44
CA ARG A 163 4.97 2.18 -12.03
C ARG A 163 6.06 1.36 -11.35
N GLU A 164 6.45 0.23 -11.95
CA GLU A 164 7.54 -0.60 -11.42
C GLU A 164 8.86 0.16 -11.31
N LEU A 165 9.16 1.04 -12.28
CA LEU A 165 10.36 1.88 -12.24
C LEU A 165 10.28 2.88 -11.08
N ILE A 166 9.13 3.53 -10.89
CA ILE A 166 8.92 4.48 -9.79
C ILE A 166 8.97 3.78 -8.42
N GLU A 167 8.35 2.61 -8.28
CA GLU A 167 8.42 1.82 -7.05
C GLU A 167 9.88 1.44 -6.72
N LEU A 168 10.66 1.12 -7.74
CA LEU A 168 12.08 0.83 -7.60
C LEU A 168 12.88 2.07 -7.18
N HIS A 169 12.58 3.25 -7.76
CA HIS A 169 13.16 4.52 -7.33
C HIS A 169 12.84 4.84 -5.86
N ASN A 170 11.57 4.71 -5.47
CA ASN A 170 11.11 4.96 -4.10
C ASN A 170 11.79 3.99 -3.10
N THR A 171 11.98 2.73 -3.50
CA THR A 171 12.70 1.72 -2.71
C THR A 171 14.16 2.10 -2.54
N ALA A 172 14.85 2.49 -3.63
CA ALA A 172 16.23 2.93 -3.58
C ALA A 172 16.40 4.19 -2.70
N GLU A 173 15.54 5.19 -2.84
CA GLU A 173 15.58 6.41 -2.02
C GLU A 173 15.36 6.14 -0.54
N THR A 174 14.42 5.24 -0.21
CA THR A 174 14.17 4.80 1.17
C THR A 174 15.40 4.12 1.75
N LEU A 175 16.04 3.23 0.98
CA LEU A 175 17.23 2.52 1.42
C LEU A 175 18.44 3.44 1.59
N ILE A 176 18.65 4.38 0.65
CA ILE A 176 19.67 5.43 0.74
C ILE A 176 19.52 6.18 2.06
N TYR A 177 18.30 6.66 2.33
CA TYR A 177 18.01 7.44 3.53
C TYR A 177 18.27 6.68 4.82
N GLN A 178 17.76 5.45 4.92
CA GLN A 178 17.95 4.61 6.09
C GLN A 178 19.44 4.35 6.32
N THR A 179 20.20 4.10 5.26
CA THR A 179 21.63 3.85 5.36
C THR A 179 22.40 5.09 5.80
N GLU A 180 22.09 6.27 5.24
CA GLU A 180 22.71 7.54 5.64
C GLU A 180 22.43 7.85 7.11
N LYS A 181 21.17 7.72 7.55
CA LYS A 181 20.80 7.89 8.95
C LYS A 181 21.58 6.94 9.86
N ASN A 182 21.67 5.67 9.48
CA ASN A 182 22.40 4.70 10.28
C ASN A 182 23.92 5.00 10.32
N LEU A 183 24.51 5.51 9.23
CA LEU A 183 25.92 5.92 9.20
C LEU A 183 26.23 7.07 10.18
N ASP A 184 25.27 7.96 10.38
CA ASP A 184 25.36 9.05 11.36
C ASP A 184 25.17 8.53 12.80
N GLU A 185 24.22 7.62 13.03
CA GLU A 185 23.95 7.04 14.35
C GLU A 185 25.07 6.12 14.87
N PHE A 186 25.65 5.29 13.98
CA PHE A 186 26.69 4.32 14.34
C PHE A 186 28.10 4.84 14.05
N LYS A 187 28.27 6.15 13.91
CA LYS A 187 29.53 6.75 13.46
C LYS A 187 30.74 6.37 14.33
N ASP A 188 30.55 6.19 15.63
CA ASP A 188 31.62 5.87 16.58
C ASP A 188 31.84 4.35 16.73
N LYS A 189 31.01 3.52 16.09
CA LYS A 189 31.03 2.05 16.19
C LYS A 189 31.39 1.33 14.88
N ILE A 190 31.54 2.08 13.79
CA ILE A 190 31.91 1.56 12.47
C ILE A 190 33.34 2.01 12.15
N THR A 191 34.15 1.13 11.57
CA THR A 191 35.50 1.48 11.13
C THR A 191 35.46 2.49 9.98
N GLU A 192 36.52 3.29 9.81
CA GLU A 192 36.56 4.23 8.67
C GLU A 192 36.47 3.51 7.31
N GLU A 193 37.04 2.31 7.22
CA GLU A 193 36.97 1.46 6.04
C GLU A 193 35.52 1.06 5.70
N ASP A 194 34.77 0.57 6.69
CA ASP A 194 33.36 0.16 6.52
C ASP A 194 32.46 1.38 6.24
N ARG A 195 32.71 2.53 6.90
CA ARG A 195 32.01 3.79 6.61
C ARG A 195 32.21 4.21 5.16
N LYS A 196 33.46 4.21 4.69
CA LYS A 196 33.79 4.59 3.31
C LYS A 196 33.12 3.64 2.32
N ALA A 197 33.19 2.34 2.57
CA ALA A 197 32.57 1.33 1.70
C ALA A 197 31.04 1.49 1.58
N LEU A 198 30.34 1.87 2.65
CA LEU A 198 28.91 2.19 2.62
C LEU A 198 28.63 3.52 1.91
N THR A 199 29.40 4.56 2.21
CA THR A 199 29.24 5.87 1.58
C THR A 199 29.40 5.76 0.06
N ASP A 200 30.42 5.04 -0.40
CA ASP A 200 30.65 4.77 -1.82
C ASP A 200 29.48 3.99 -2.46
N ALA A 201 28.87 3.05 -1.73
CA ALA A 201 27.72 2.29 -2.22
C ALA A 201 26.43 3.13 -2.25
N VAL A 202 26.24 4.01 -1.27
CA VAL A 202 25.15 5.00 -1.26
C VAL A 202 25.29 5.95 -2.44
N GLU A 203 26.49 6.48 -2.69
CA GLU A 203 26.73 7.35 -3.86
C GLU A 203 26.50 6.62 -5.18
N ASN A 204 26.91 5.35 -5.28
CA ASN A 204 26.64 4.54 -6.46
C ASN A 204 25.13 4.35 -6.66
N LEU A 205 24.40 4.00 -5.59
CA LEU A 205 22.95 3.84 -5.66
C LEU A 205 22.27 5.16 -6.07
N LYS A 206 22.69 6.30 -5.51
CA LYS A 206 22.20 7.64 -5.94
C LYS A 206 22.42 7.88 -7.43
N LYS A 207 23.59 7.52 -7.97
CA LYS A 207 23.92 7.69 -9.39
C LYS A 207 23.06 6.81 -10.29
N VAL A 208 22.93 5.51 -9.99
CA VAL A 208 22.09 4.61 -10.81
C VAL A 208 20.60 4.94 -10.66
N ASN A 209 20.17 5.40 -9.48
CA ASN A 209 18.81 5.83 -9.22
C ASN A 209 18.41 7.13 -9.93
N ALA A 210 19.35 7.88 -10.48
CA ALA A 210 19.03 9.02 -11.35
C ALA A 210 18.75 8.61 -12.81
N GLY A 211 19.07 7.35 -13.18
CA GLY A 211 18.81 6.79 -14.51
C GLY A 211 17.48 6.05 -14.60
N SER A 212 17.20 5.46 -15.76
CA SER A 212 15.95 4.72 -16.02
C SER A 212 16.14 3.20 -16.18
N ASN A 213 17.33 2.67 -15.86
CA ASN A 213 17.63 1.25 -16.01
C ASN A 213 17.24 0.46 -14.76
N LYS A 214 16.12 -0.28 -14.85
CA LYS A 214 15.60 -1.14 -13.77
C LYS A 214 16.65 -2.13 -13.24
N THR A 215 17.47 -2.70 -14.11
CA THR A 215 18.48 -3.71 -13.72
C THR A 215 19.58 -3.07 -12.89
N ASP A 216 20.05 -1.88 -13.28
CA ASP A 216 21.12 -1.18 -12.58
C ASP A 216 20.67 -0.74 -11.19
N ILE A 217 19.44 -0.23 -11.07
CA ILE A 217 18.88 0.19 -9.78
C ILE A 217 18.70 -1.03 -8.86
N LYS A 218 18.15 -2.16 -9.37
CA LYS A 218 18.05 -3.41 -8.59
C LYS A 218 19.41 -3.89 -8.09
N ASN A 219 20.40 -3.95 -8.98
CA ASN A 219 21.76 -4.34 -8.61
C ASN A 219 22.36 -3.38 -7.57
N GLY A 220 22.11 -2.07 -7.68
CA GLY A 220 22.55 -1.08 -6.71
C GLY A 220 21.90 -1.27 -5.33
N ILE A 221 20.59 -1.55 -5.29
CA ILE A 221 19.86 -1.89 -4.07
C ILE A 221 20.48 -3.13 -3.41
N ASP A 222 20.69 -4.20 -4.17
CA ASP A 222 21.25 -5.45 -3.66
C ASP A 222 22.68 -5.26 -3.14
N GLN A 223 23.51 -4.50 -3.85
CA GLN A 223 24.86 -4.17 -3.42
C GLN A 223 24.87 -3.41 -2.10
N LEU A 224 24.01 -2.39 -1.95
CA LEU A 224 23.93 -1.61 -0.72
C LEU A 224 23.45 -2.47 0.46
N ASN A 225 22.39 -3.27 0.25
CA ASN A 225 21.90 -4.21 1.26
C ASN A 225 22.96 -5.22 1.70
N ASN A 226 23.71 -5.80 0.76
CA ASN A 226 24.77 -6.76 1.07
C ASN A 226 25.89 -6.13 1.91
N LYS A 227 26.31 -4.90 1.59
CA LYS A 227 27.30 -4.18 2.38
C LYS A 227 26.78 -3.82 3.77
N TRP A 228 25.55 -3.33 3.85
CA TRP A 228 24.89 -3.00 5.12
C TRP A 228 24.81 -4.22 6.03
N ASN A 229 24.34 -5.37 5.51
CA ASN A 229 24.24 -6.62 6.26
C ASN A 229 25.59 -7.13 6.77
N ALA A 230 26.65 -7.03 5.97
CA ALA A 230 27.99 -7.41 6.39
C ALA A 230 28.49 -6.55 7.56
N ILE A 231 28.22 -5.25 7.54
CA ILE A 231 28.64 -4.31 8.59
C ILE A 231 27.77 -4.46 9.84
N ALA A 232 26.46 -4.61 9.69
CA ALA A 232 25.55 -4.89 10.79
C ALA A 232 25.98 -6.17 11.54
N SER A 233 26.36 -7.23 10.81
CA SER A 233 26.87 -8.48 11.40
C SER A 233 28.13 -8.28 12.25
N LYS A 234 29.08 -7.44 11.78
CA LYS A 234 30.27 -7.08 12.55
C LYS A 234 29.93 -6.29 13.81
N LEU A 235 28.98 -5.35 13.71
CA LEU A 235 28.48 -4.52 14.81
C LEU A 235 27.84 -5.36 15.93
N TYR A 236 27.02 -6.34 15.56
CA TYR A 236 26.44 -7.28 16.54
C TYR A 236 27.48 -8.21 17.17
N GLN A 237 28.49 -8.67 16.40
CA GLN A 237 29.60 -9.46 16.94
C GLN A 237 30.49 -8.68 17.90
N THR A 238 30.67 -7.37 17.70
CA THR A 238 31.46 -6.52 18.60
C THR A 238 30.71 -6.09 19.85
N GLN A 239 29.37 -6.12 19.84
CA GLN A 239 28.55 -5.89 21.04
C GLN A 239 28.31 -7.16 21.88
N GLY A 240 28.63 -8.34 21.35
CA GLY A 240 28.61 -9.62 22.07
C GLY A 240 29.93 -9.92 22.80
N GLY A 241 30.08 -9.41 24.03
CA GLY A 241 31.01 -10.00 25.00
C GLY A 241 30.55 -11.41 25.44
N PRO A 242 31.47 -12.30 25.88
CA PRO A 242 31.32 -13.74 25.78
C PRO A 242 30.23 -14.32 26.68
N ALA A 243 29.22 -14.93 26.08
CA ALA A 243 28.37 -15.93 26.73
C ALA A 243 28.71 -17.32 26.17
N ASN A 244 29.69 -17.95 26.81
CA ASN A 244 29.74 -19.35 27.18
C ASN A 244 29.15 -20.41 26.21
N GLY A 245 30.05 -21.12 25.51
CA GLY A 245 30.07 -22.58 25.42
C GLY A 245 28.82 -23.34 24.96
N GLY A 246 28.83 -23.78 23.70
CA GLY A 246 27.92 -24.79 23.19
C GLY A 246 28.24 -25.19 21.75
N ALA A 247 29.40 -25.82 21.55
CA ALA A 247 29.84 -26.30 20.25
C ALA A 247 29.03 -27.51 19.75
N ALA A 248 28.90 -27.55 18.43
CA ALA A 248 28.88 -28.72 17.55
C ALA A 248 27.63 -29.62 17.52
N GLY A 249 27.18 -29.90 16.29
CA GLY A 249 26.30 -31.03 16.03
C GLY A 249 25.51 -30.95 14.72
N SER A 250 26.19 -30.99 13.58
CA SER A 250 25.61 -31.32 12.28
C SER A 250 24.83 -32.64 12.31
N THR A 251 23.82 -32.79 11.45
CA THR A 251 23.69 -33.81 10.37
C THR A 251 22.24 -34.24 10.15
N GLN A 252 21.73 -33.89 8.96
CA GLN A 252 21.04 -34.73 7.96
C GLN A 252 20.24 -36.00 8.35
N SER A 253 19.07 -36.09 7.70
CA SER A 253 18.39 -37.27 7.10
C SER A 253 17.17 -37.94 7.78
N GLU A 254 16.09 -37.94 6.98
CA GLU A 254 15.16 -39.03 6.61
C GLU A 254 14.27 -39.75 7.65
N THR A 255 12.96 -39.57 7.41
CA THR A 255 11.91 -40.59 7.21
C THR A 255 12.21 -42.07 7.55
N LYS A 256 11.56 -42.61 8.60
CA LYS A 256 10.53 -43.69 8.56
C LYS A 256 10.31 -44.35 9.93
N SER A 257 9.04 -44.34 10.35
CA SER A 257 8.25 -45.42 10.95
C SER A 257 8.80 -46.37 12.03
N LYS A 258 8.08 -46.33 13.17
CA LYS A 258 7.31 -47.41 13.83
C LYS A 258 7.80 -47.96 15.19
N SER A 259 6.83 -47.98 16.13
CA SER A 259 6.61 -48.93 17.26
C SER A 259 7.48 -48.69 18.52
N LYS A 260 6.99 -48.68 19.77
CA LYS A 260 5.72 -49.08 20.42
C LYS A 260 5.63 -48.54 21.87
N SER A 261 4.39 -48.29 22.32
CA SER A 261 3.80 -48.49 23.67
C SER A 261 4.34 -47.80 24.94
N SER A 262 3.49 -46.97 25.59
CA SER A 262 2.70 -47.25 26.82
C SER A 262 2.05 -45.93 27.35
N SER A 263 0.71 -45.77 27.31
CA SER A 263 -0.32 -46.08 28.34
C SER A 263 -0.71 -44.89 29.26
N SER A 264 -1.92 -44.33 29.06
CA SER A 264 -2.92 -43.79 30.04
C SER A 264 -3.96 -42.96 29.26
N LYS A 265 -5.21 -43.41 29.02
CA LYS A 265 -6.47 -43.16 29.79
C LYS A 265 -6.66 -41.68 30.16
N GLU A 266 -7.72 -40.96 29.77
CA GLU A 266 -9.17 -41.21 29.91
C GLU A 266 -10.02 -40.34 28.93
N ASP A 267 -11.32 -40.66 28.88
CA ASP A 267 -12.42 -40.32 27.95
C ASP A 267 -12.78 -38.83 27.69
N ALA A 268 -13.27 -38.56 26.47
CA ALA A 268 -14.44 -37.70 26.19
C ALA A 268 -14.93 -37.88 24.74
N GLU A 269 -15.96 -38.72 24.58
CA GLU A 269 -17.15 -38.65 23.72
C GLU A 269 -17.26 -37.49 22.70
N ILE A 270 -17.47 -37.79 21.40
CA ILE A 270 -18.34 -37.09 20.42
C ILE A 270 -18.55 -38.04 19.20
N GLU A 271 -19.80 -38.07 18.75
CA GLU A 271 -20.47 -39.00 17.82
C GLU A 271 -19.95 -39.02 16.38
N ASP A 272 -19.80 -40.23 15.82
CA ASP A 272 -19.63 -40.52 14.39
C ASP A 272 -21.01 -40.60 13.71
N ALA A 273 -21.23 -39.79 12.66
CA ALA A 273 -22.33 -39.95 11.73
C ALA A 273 -21.79 -40.57 10.42
N ASP A 274 -22.25 -41.78 10.13
CA ASP A 274 -21.95 -42.56 8.93
C ASP A 274 -22.32 -41.81 7.64
N PHE A 275 -21.44 -41.87 6.63
CA PHE A 275 -21.80 -41.61 5.23
C PHE A 275 -21.31 -42.74 4.33
N GLU A 276 -22.26 -43.47 3.78
CA GLU A 276 -22.07 -44.61 2.88
C GLU A 276 -21.81 -44.11 1.45
N VAL A 277 -20.69 -44.52 0.85
CA VAL A 277 -20.41 -44.30 -0.58
C VAL A 277 -20.94 -45.51 -1.35
N VAL A 278 -22.00 -45.29 -2.12
CA VAL A 278 -22.51 -46.27 -3.08
C VAL A 278 -21.52 -46.35 -4.24
N ASN A 279 -21.09 -47.59 -4.55
CA ASN A 279 -20.21 -47.96 -5.67
C ASN A 279 -20.74 -47.51 -7.04
#